data_AF-A0AAV7RYA9-F1
#
_entry.id   AF-A0AAV7RYA9-F1
#
_cell.length_a   1.000
_cell.length_b   1.000
_cell.length_c   1.000
_cell.angle_alpha   90.00
_cell.angle_beta   90.00
_cell.angle_gamma   90.00
#
_symmetry.space_group_name_H-M   'P 1'
#
loop_
_entity.id
_entity.type
_entity.pdbx_description
1 polymer ?
#
loop_
_entity_poly.entity_id
_entity_poly.type
_entity_poly.pdbx_seq_one_letter_code
_entity_poly.pdbx_strand_id
1 'polypeptide(L)'
;MVEDMAHTPPILLAIQNLQATIEGKMEELKVVMVLIQQDLRTSVTDVEGRLSGAEDTVKAHEERLVHLQRLVGQLEGRSRPNNLHIMGIPEGAEVTISTKLIYDCLQSWVPTDEVSNCFIITRAHRAMTPKPL
;
A
#
# COMPACT_ATOMS: atom_id res chain seq x y z
N MET A 1 20.78 -13.38 -90.94
CA MET A 1 21.58 -12.56 -90.00
C MET A 1 20.57 -11.74 -89.23
N VAL A 2 19.81 -12.30 -88.29
CA VAL A 2 20.16 -12.68 -86.91
C VAL A 2 20.80 -11.52 -86.15
N GLU A 3 20.10 -11.12 -85.09
CA GLU A 3 20.48 -10.23 -83.97
C GLU A 3 20.42 -8.72 -84.21
N ASP A 4 19.19 -8.19 -84.28
CA ASP A 4 18.93 -6.84 -83.81
C ASP A 4 18.70 -6.93 -82.29
N MET A 5 19.75 -6.59 -81.54
CA MET A 5 19.83 -6.77 -80.10
C MET A 5 18.82 -5.87 -79.40
N ALA A 6 17.92 -6.47 -78.62
CA ALA A 6 17.02 -5.79 -77.70
C ALA A 6 17.83 -5.05 -76.60
N HIS A 7 18.33 -3.85 -76.91
CA HIS A 7 18.90 -2.96 -75.92
C HIS A 7 17.80 -2.10 -75.32
N THR A 8 17.30 -2.55 -74.17
CA THR A 8 16.45 -1.76 -73.27
C THR A 8 17.12 -0.41 -73.01
N PRO A 9 16.45 0.73 -73.25
CA PRO A 9 17.07 2.02 -73.05
C PRO A 9 17.53 2.17 -71.58
N PRO A 10 18.71 2.78 -71.31
CA PRO A 10 19.31 2.83 -69.98
C PRO A 10 18.40 3.46 -68.91
N ILE A 11 17.52 4.39 -69.32
CA ILE A 11 16.50 5.00 -68.46
C ILE A 11 15.45 3.98 -68.00
N LEU A 12 15.03 3.07 -68.90
CA LEU A 12 14.03 2.06 -68.58
C LEU A 12 14.58 1.02 -67.58
N LEU A 13 15.85 0.64 -67.71
CA LEU A 13 16.53 -0.22 -66.74
C LEU A 13 16.63 0.44 -65.35
N ALA A 14 16.95 1.74 -65.30
CA ALA A 14 17.00 2.49 -64.04
C ALA A 14 15.63 2.55 -63.35
N ILE A 15 14.54 2.76 -64.11
CA ILE A 15 13.17 2.76 -63.58
C ILE A 15 12.81 1.38 -63.03
N GLN A 16 13.13 0.30 -63.75
CA GLN A 16 12.88 -1.07 -63.29
C GLN A 16 13.62 -1.40 -61.98
N ASN A 17 14.88 -0.98 -61.87
CA ASN A 17 15.67 -1.17 -60.66
C ASN A 17 15.12 -0.37 -59.48
N LEU A 18 14.67 0.87 -59.71
CA LEU A 18 14.01 1.68 -58.69
C LEU A 18 12.70 1.05 -58.25
N GLN A 19 11.90 0.54 -59.18
CA GLN A 19 10.65 -0.14 -58.87
C GLN A 19 10.89 -1.39 -58.01
N ALA A 20 11.84 -2.25 -58.39
CA ALA A 20 12.22 -3.41 -57.61
C ALA A 20 12.73 -3.03 -56.20
N THR A 21 13.48 -1.94 -56.09
CA THR A 21 13.97 -1.43 -54.80
C THR A 21 12.82 -0.93 -53.92
N ILE A 22 11.87 -0.20 -54.50
CA ILE A 22 10.67 0.31 -53.81
C ILE A 22 9.79 -0.84 -53.34
N GLU A 23 9.57 -1.86 -54.17
CA GLU A 23 8.81 -3.06 -53.81
C GLU A 23 9.50 -3.81 -52.67
N GLY A 24 10.83 -3.98 -52.73
CA GLY A 24 11.61 -4.58 -51.64
C GLY A 24 11.49 -3.80 -50.32
N LYS A 25 11.60 -2.47 -50.37
CA LYS A 25 11.46 -1.62 -49.19
C LYS A 25 10.04 -1.59 -48.63
N MET A 26 9.02 -1.66 -49.48
CA MET A 26 7.64 -1.81 -49.02
C MET A 26 7.43 -3.13 -48.28
N GLU A 27 8.05 -4.22 -48.74
CA GLU A 27 7.93 -5.51 -48.07
C GLU A 27 8.65 -5.51 -46.71
N GLU A 28 9.87 -4.95 -46.65
CA GLU A 28 10.57 -4.73 -45.38
C GLU A 28 9.72 -3.92 -44.39
N LEU A 29 9.09 -2.83 -44.86
CA LEU A 29 8.20 -1.98 -44.04
C LEU A 29 6.98 -2.73 -43.51
N LYS A 30 6.35 -3.59 -44.33
CA LYS A 30 5.22 -4.42 -43.88
C LYS A 30 5.65 -5.37 -42.77
N VAL A 31 6.80 -6.02 -42.94
CA VAL A 31 7.35 -6.94 -41.92
C VAL A 31 7.59 -6.20 -40.61
N VAL A 32 8.24 -5.04 -40.65
CA VAL A 32 8.48 -4.22 -39.45
C VAL A 32 7.16 -3.79 -38.80
N MET A 33 6.16 -3.40 -39.59
CA MET A 33 4.86 -2.99 -39.06
C MET A 33 4.16 -4.14 -38.31
N VAL A 34 4.21 -5.36 -38.85
CA VAL A 34 3.64 -6.55 -38.21
C VAL A 34 4.37 -6.86 -36.89
N LEU A 35 5.70 -6.77 -36.87
CA LEU A 35 6.49 -7.00 -35.66
C LEU A 35 6.15 -5.97 -34.57
N ILE A 36 6.08 -4.68 -34.91
CA ILE A 36 5.70 -3.63 -33.97
C ILE A 36 4.28 -3.86 -33.42
N GLN A 37 3.33 -4.26 -34.27
CA GLN A 37 1.97 -4.57 -33.82
C GLN A 37 1.94 -5.74 -32.84
N GLN A 38 2.76 -6.76 -33.09
CA GLN A 38 2.86 -7.93 -32.22
C GLN A 38 3.50 -7.58 -30.87
N ASP A 39 4.62 -6.84 -30.89
CA ASP A 39 5.32 -6.39 -29.68
C ASP A 39 4.47 -5.45 -28.83
N LEU A 40 3.73 -4.54 -29.47
CA LEU A 40 2.82 -3.66 -28.77
C LEU A 40 1.70 -4.46 -28.11
N ARG A 41 1.14 -5.45 -28.81
CA ARG A 41 0.07 -6.29 -28.27
C ARG A 41 0.54 -7.10 -27.07
N THR A 42 1.72 -7.72 -27.13
CA THR A 42 2.28 -8.48 -26.00
C THR A 42 2.59 -7.57 -24.83
N SER A 43 3.17 -6.40 -25.07
CA SER A 43 3.45 -5.43 -24.01
C SER A 43 2.18 -4.90 -23.35
N VAL A 44 1.12 -4.64 -24.11
CA VAL A 44 -0.17 -4.21 -23.55
C VAL A 44 -0.76 -5.29 -22.67
N THR A 45 -0.77 -6.56 -23.12
CA THR A 45 -1.29 -7.67 -22.32
C THR A 45 -0.49 -7.89 -21.02
N ASP A 46 0.84 -7.74 -21.03
CA ASP A 46 1.64 -7.82 -19.81
C ASP A 46 1.30 -6.69 -18.82
N VAL A 47 1.21 -5.46 -19.32
CA VAL A 47 0.86 -4.29 -18.49
C VAL A 47 -0.54 -4.43 -17.90
N GLU A 48 -1.53 -4.87 -18.69
CA GLU A 48 -2.89 -5.12 -18.22
C GLU A 48 -2.93 -6.20 -17.13
N GLY A 49 -2.18 -7.29 -17.31
CA GLY A 49 -2.07 -8.36 -16.31
C GLY A 49 -1.46 -7.87 -15.00
N ARG A 50 -0.37 -7.10 -15.09
CA ARG A 50 0.29 -6.51 -13.91
C ARG A 50 -0.59 -5.48 -13.22
N LEU A 51 -1.34 -4.68 -13.98
CA LEU A 51 -2.27 -3.69 -13.45
C LEU A 51 -3.42 -4.37 -12.71
N SER A 52 -4.04 -5.40 -13.30
CA SER A 52 -5.09 -6.18 -12.64
C SER A 52 -4.60 -6.81 -11.34
N GLY A 53 -3.40 -7.40 -11.34
CA GLY A 53 -2.82 -7.97 -10.13
C GLY A 53 -2.54 -6.91 -9.05
N ALA A 54 -2.07 -5.73 -9.44
CA ALA A 54 -1.86 -4.62 -8.52
C ALA A 54 -3.19 -4.14 -7.91
N GLU A 55 -4.23 -3.96 -8.72
CA GLU A 55 -5.57 -3.56 -8.25
C GLU A 55 -6.15 -4.54 -7.22
N ASP A 56 -6.00 -5.85 -7.45
CA ASP A 56 -6.46 -6.87 -6.51
C ASP A 56 -5.68 -6.80 -5.18
N THR A 57 -4.36 -6.59 -5.22
CA THR A 57 -3.57 -6.43 -3.99
C THR A 57 -3.94 -5.18 -3.21
N VAL A 58 -4.22 -4.06 -3.89
CA VAL A 58 -4.64 -2.82 -3.25
C VAL A 58 -5.98 -3.01 -2.53
N LYS A 59 -6.96 -3.63 -3.18
CA LYS A 59 -8.26 -3.95 -2.54
C LYS A 59 -8.09 -4.84 -1.30
N ALA A 60 -7.28 -5.90 -1.41
CA ALA A 60 -7.02 -6.79 -0.28
C ALA A 60 -6.34 -6.06 0.90
N HIS A 61 -5.47 -5.08 0.61
CA HIS A 61 -4.84 -4.26 1.63
C HIS A 61 -5.82 -3.26 2.27
N GLU A 62 -6.70 -2.63 1.49
CA GLU A 62 -7.73 -1.73 2.01
C GLU A 62 -8.69 -2.46 2.96
N GLU A 63 -9.15 -3.65 2.58
CA GLU A 63 -10.01 -4.48 3.44
C GLU A 63 -9.32 -4.84 4.75
N ARG A 64 -8.03 -5.21 4.69
CA ARG A 64 -7.22 -5.50 5.87
C ARG A 64 -7.05 -4.27 6.75
N LEU A 65 -6.81 -3.10 6.18
CA LEU A 65 -6.67 -1.85 6.93
C LEU A 65 -7.97 -1.50 7.65
N VAL A 66 -9.12 -1.57 6.98
CA VAL A 66 -10.43 -1.32 7.59
C VAL A 66 -10.68 -2.32 8.73
N HIS A 67 -10.36 -3.59 8.53
CA HIS A 67 -10.50 -4.61 9.56
C HIS A 67 -9.62 -4.32 10.79
N LEU A 68 -8.35 -3.97 10.57
CA LEU A 68 -7.40 -3.66 11.64
C LEU A 68 -7.81 -2.39 12.39
N GLN A 69 -8.24 -1.34 11.69
CA GLN A 69 -8.74 -0.11 12.32
C GLN A 69 -9.94 -0.39 13.23
N ARG A 70 -10.88 -1.23 12.77
CA ARG A 70 -12.02 -1.66 13.60
C ARG A 70 -11.56 -2.43 14.83
N LEU A 71 -10.59 -3.34 14.70
CA LEU A 71 -10.03 -4.09 15.83
C LEU A 71 -9.34 -3.16 16.83
N VAL A 72 -8.55 -2.20 16.36
CA VAL A 72 -7.91 -1.19 17.21
C VAL A 72 -8.97 -0.41 17.97
N GLY A 73 -10.00 0.09 17.29
CA GLY A 73 -11.11 0.80 17.96
C GLY A 73 -11.83 -0.06 19.01
N GLN A 74 -12.01 -1.37 18.74
CA GLN A 74 -12.57 -2.30 19.72
C GLN A 74 -11.64 -2.53 20.92
N LEU A 75 -10.33 -2.65 20.68
CA LEU A 75 -9.34 -2.82 21.75
C LEU A 75 -9.19 -1.57 22.61
N GLU A 76 -9.16 -0.40 21.99
CA GLU A 76 -9.18 0.87 22.71
C GLU A 76 -10.48 1.02 23.51
N GLY A 77 -11.63 0.70 22.90
CA GLY A 77 -12.93 0.73 23.55
C GLY A 77 -13.10 -0.27 24.70
N ARG A 78 -12.37 -1.40 24.69
CA ARG A 78 -12.39 -2.41 25.77
C ARG A 78 -11.34 -2.20 26.84
N SER A 79 -10.18 -1.63 26.49
CA SER A 79 -9.11 -1.37 27.44
C SER A 79 -9.36 -0.12 28.29
N ARG A 80 -9.97 0.92 27.72
CA ARG A 80 -10.24 2.19 28.41
C ARG A 80 -11.31 2.15 29.52
N PRO A 81 -12.44 1.41 29.44
CA PRO A 81 -13.49 1.48 30.45
C PRO A 81 -13.07 0.92 31.82
N ASN A 82 -12.07 0.04 31.86
CA ASN A 82 -11.53 -0.49 33.12
C ASN A 82 -10.29 0.29 33.61
N ASN A 83 -9.89 1.34 32.89
CA ASN A 83 -8.77 2.19 33.26
C ASN A 83 -9.30 3.52 33.82
N LEU A 84 -9.00 3.80 35.08
CA LEU A 84 -9.27 5.10 35.70
C LEU A 84 -8.04 6.00 35.57
N HIS A 85 -8.25 7.24 35.13
CA HIS A 85 -7.20 8.26 35.12
C HIS A 85 -7.43 9.22 36.30
N ILE A 86 -6.46 9.27 37.21
CA ILE A 86 -6.54 10.09 38.42
C ILE A 86 -5.51 11.23 38.29
N MET A 87 -5.99 12.46 38.41
CA MET A 87 -5.19 13.68 38.28
C MET A 87 -5.06 14.37 39.64
N GLY A 88 -3.98 15.13 39.84
CA GLY A 88 -3.78 15.94 41.05
C GLY A 88 -3.09 15.22 42.22
N ILE A 89 -2.57 14.00 42.02
CA ILE A 89 -1.71 13.34 43.00
C ILE A 89 -0.29 13.94 42.92
N PRO A 90 0.29 14.42 44.04
CA PRO A 90 1.65 14.94 44.07
C PRO A 90 2.68 13.92 43.59
N GLU A 91 3.64 14.36 42.77
CA GLU A 91 4.70 13.48 42.30
C GLU A 91 5.58 12.98 43.45
N GLY A 92 5.86 11.67 43.49
CA GLY A 92 6.66 11.06 44.54
C GLY A 92 5.88 10.68 45.80
N ALA A 93 4.55 10.89 45.84
CA ALA A 93 3.68 10.36 46.88
C ALA A 93 3.66 8.81 46.91
N GLU A 94 4.04 8.18 45.80
CA GLU A 94 4.21 6.74 45.66
C GLU A 94 5.51 6.29 46.35
N VAL A 95 5.52 6.24 47.69
CA VAL A 95 6.71 5.86 48.47
C VAL A 95 7.07 4.38 48.27
N THR A 96 6.12 3.51 47.91
CA THR A 96 6.36 2.06 47.84
C THR A 96 5.66 1.36 46.66
N ILE A 97 4.33 1.36 46.62
CA ILE A 97 3.55 0.67 45.58
C ILE A 97 2.38 1.56 45.17
N SER A 98 2.32 1.92 43.88
CA SER A 98 1.30 2.83 43.34
C SER A 98 -0.12 2.29 43.57
N THR A 99 -0.32 0.97 43.56
CA THR A 99 -1.65 0.37 43.82
C THR A 99 -2.12 0.64 45.24
N LYS A 100 -1.24 0.55 46.23
CA LYS A 100 -1.58 0.84 47.64
C LYS A 100 -1.97 2.30 47.83
N LEU A 101 -1.22 3.22 47.23
CA LEU A 101 -1.56 4.65 47.26
C LEU A 101 -2.97 4.90 46.69
N ILE A 102 -3.30 4.30 45.55
CA ILE A 102 -4.63 4.46 44.95
C ILE A 102 -5.73 3.84 45.83
N TYR A 103 -5.49 2.69 46.46
CA TYR A 103 -6.43 2.11 47.42
C TYR A 103 -6.70 3.06 48.60
N ASP A 104 -5.64 3.62 49.20
CA ASP A 104 -5.75 4.55 50.33
C ASP A 104 -6.49 5.84 49.91
N CYS A 105 -6.20 6.37 48.71
CA CYS A 105 -6.91 7.52 48.15
C CYS A 105 -8.39 7.23 47.94
N LEU A 106 -8.74 6.11 47.28
CA LEU A 106 -10.13 5.75 47.01
C LEU A 106 -10.93 5.53 48.30
N GLN A 107 -10.33 4.90 49.30
CA GLN A 107 -10.96 4.71 50.61
C GLN A 107 -11.20 6.06 51.33
N SER A 108 -10.31 7.04 51.12
CA SER A 108 -10.50 8.39 51.68
C SER A 108 -11.55 9.23 50.93
N TRP A 109 -11.71 9.01 49.62
CA TRP A 109 -12.60 9.79 48.76
C TRP A 109 -14.02 9.25 48.69
N VAL A 110 -14.18 7.93 48.86
CA VAL A 110 -15.47 7.26 48.80
C VAL A 110 -15.89 6.84 50.22
N PRO A 111 -16.88 7.50 50.82
CA PRO A 111 -17.36 7.18 52.15
C PRO A 111 -18.27 5.95 52.11
N THR A 112 -17.72 4.74 51.97
CA THR A 112 -18.50 3.49 52.10
C THR A 112 -17.60 2.31 52.45
N ASP A 113 -18.01 1.49 53.42
CA ASP A 113 -17.31 0.25 53.83
C ASP A 113 -17.29 -0.83 52.72
N GLU A 114 -17.95 -0.57 51.58
CA GLU A 114 -18.07 -1.47 50.43
C GLU A 114 -16.91 -1.36 49.42
N VAL A 115 -16.09 -0.31 49.50
CA VAL A 115 -15.00 0.00 48.56
C VAL A 115 -14.00 -1.15 48.49
N SER A 116 -13.64 -1.75 49.63
CA SER A 116 -12.63 -2.80 49.72
C SER A 116 -13.03 -4.11 49.03
N ASN A 117 -14.33 -4.35 48.82
CA ASN A 117 -14.85 -5.58 48.19
C ASN A 117 -15.39 -5.35 46.76
N CYS A 118 -15.49 -4.11 46.30
CA CYS A 118 -16.18 -3.75 45.05
C CYS A 118 -15.26 -3.71 43.82
N PHE A 119 -13.93 -3.54 44.00
CA PHE A 119 -13.00 -3.48 42.87
C PHE A 119 -11.63 -4.08 43.17
N ILE A 120 -11.03 -4.66 42.12
CA ILE A 120 -9.68 -5.23 42.15
C ILE A 120 -8.79 -4.38 41.27
N ILE A 121 -7.80 -3.70 41.85
CA ILE A 121 -6.81 -2.94 41.08
C ILE A 121 -5.74 -3.92 40.59
N THR A 122 -5.77 -4.26 39.31
CA THR A 122 -4.77 -5.14 38.69
C THR A 122 -3.41 -4.44 38.50
N ARG A 123 -3.43 -3.16 38.16
CA ARG A 123 -2.22 -2.36 37.92
C ARG A 123 -2.51 -0.89 38.19
N ALA A 124 -1.59 -0.22 38.86
CA ALA A 124 -1.53 1.23 38.95
C ALA A 124 -0.12 1.68 38.57
N HIS A 125 -0.03 2.74 37.79
CA HIS A 125 1.23 3.32 37.35
C HIS A 125 1.00 4.77 36.96
N ARG A 126 2.05 5.57 37.02
CA ARG A 126 2.04 6.92 36.45
C ARG A 126 1.93 6.85 34.93
N ALA A 127 1.25 7.82 34.34
CA ALA A 127 1.34 8.03 32.90
C ALA A 127 2.82 8.26 32.53
N MET A 128 3.27 7.67 31.41
CA MET A 128 4.66 7.80 30.92
C MET A 128 4.92 9.17 30.27
N THR A 129 4.35 10.23 30.84
CA THR A 129 4.56 11.61 30.41
C THR A 129 5.75 12.21 31.15
N PRO A 130 6.58 13.04 30.49
CA PRO A 130 7.64 13.77 31.18
C PRO A 130 7.05 14.64 32.29
N LYS A 131 7.83 14.83 33.36
CA LYS A 131 7.45 15.67 34.49
C LYS A 131 7.06 17.06 33.97
N PRO A 132 5.87 17.58 34.32
CA PRO A 132 5.53 18.96 34.00
C PRO A 132 6.56 19.90 34.65
N LEU A 133 7.11 20.81 33.84
CA LEU A 133 8.09 21.82 34.25
C LEU A 133 7.51 22.80 35.28
#